data_AF-A0A7S1SGQ6-F1
#
_entry.id   AF-A0A7S1SGQ6-F1
#
_cell.length_a   1.000
_cell.length_b   1.000
_cell.length_c   1.000
_cell.angle_alpha   90.00
_cell.angle_beta   90.00
_cell.angle_gamma   90.00
#
_symmetry.space_group_name_H-M   'P 1'
#
loop_
_entity.id
_entity.type
_entity.pdbx_description
1 polymer ?
#
loop_
_entity_poly.entity_id
_entity_poly.type
_entity_poly.pdbx_seq_one_letter_code
_entity_poly.pdbx_strand_id
1 'polypeptide(L)'
;TSRNTNSSRFGKFVEIGFDESGRVMGATISTFLLERSRVVAIAAPERSYHIFYQLCAGASDVQRAVLHLEGGAKGFRYLAASPVLTLQDVDDSEAFRHTCDAMRIVGLSDQDQQAVFSIVASVLHLGNIEFVAGPTGEDCTVGNQG
;
A
#
# COMPACT_ATOMS: atom_id res chain seq x y z
N THR A 1 8.44 -11.53 0.60
CA THR A 1 9.65 -11.98 -0.12
C THR A 1 9.46 -13.41 -0.58
N SER A 2 10.37 -13.93 -1.41
CA SER A 2 10.44 -15.37 -1.74
C SER A 2 10.71 -16.29 -0.54
N ARG A 3 11.16 -15.74 0.60
CA ARG A 3 11.49 -16.50 1.83
C ARG A 3 10.51 -16.28 2.99
N ASN A 4 9.71 -15.22 2.94
CA ASN A 4 8.76 -14.83 3.99
C ASN A 4 7.64 -14.00 3.38
N THR A 5 6.42 -14.54 3.41
CA THR A 5 5.21 -13.91 2.84
C THR A 5 4.75 -12.67 3.60
N ASN A 6 5.16 -12.49 4.87
CA ASN A 6 4.86 -11.32 5.72
C ASN A 6 6.17 -10.63 6.19
N SER A 7 7.10 -10.42 5.27
CA SER A 7 8.37 -9.77 5.59
C SER A 7 8.19 -8.29 5.93
N SER A 8 8.61 -7.88 7.12
CA SER A 8 8.75 -6.45 7.44
C SER A 8 9.86 -5.84 6.58
N ARG A 9 9.53 -4.80 5.80
CA ARG A 9 10.45 -4.06 4.92
C ARG A 9 10.83 -2.67 5.47
N PHE A 10 10.75 -2.56 6.78
CA PHE A 10 11.21 -1.45 7.58
C PHE A 10 11.65 -2.01 8.94
N GLY A 11 12.65 -1.36 9.55
CA GLY A 11 13.00 -1.59 10.95
C GLY A 11 11.98 -0.91 11.86
N LYS A 12 11.65 -1.55 12.98
CA LYS A 12 10.81 -0.96 14.03
C LYS A 12 11.50 -1.11 15.38
N PHE A 13 11.56 -0.04 16.14
CA PHE A 13 11.93 -0.04 17.56
C PHE A 13 10.70 0.35 18.36
N VAL A 14 10.32 -0.50 19.32
CA VAL A 14 9.12 -0.33 20.12
C VAL A 14 9.55 -0.17 21.56
N GLU A 15 9.27 0.99 22.12
CA GLU A 15 9.50 1.30 23.53
C GLU A 15 8.16 1.19 24.26
N ILE A 16 8.12 0.40 25.34
CA ILE A 16 6.93 0.24 26.17
C ILE A 16 7.22 0.93 27.51
N GLY A 17 6.43 1.94 27.84
CA GLY A 17 6.54 2.65 29.11
C GLY A 17 5.76 1.95 30.21
N PHE A 18 6.37 1.82 31.38
CA PHE A 18 5.77 1.25 32.59
C PHE A 18 5.75 2.27 33.73
N ASP A 19 4.72 2.22 34.57
CA ASP A 19 4.70 2.98 35.83
C ASP A 19 5.52 2.26 36.92
N GLU A 20 5.65 2.90 38.09
CA GLU A 20 6.36 2.34 39.25
C GLU A 20 5.77 1.02 39.75
N SER A 21 4.50 0.73 39.42
CA SER A 21 3.81 -0.52 39.78
C SER A 21 3.92 -1.60 38.70
N GLY A 22 4.63 -1.33 37.60
CA GLY A 22 4.82 -2.24 36.48
C GLY A 22 3.64 -2.32 35.51
N ARG A 23 2.71 -1.35 35.54
CA ARG A 23 1.59 -1.29 34.58
C ARG A 23 2.01 -0.55 33.32
N VAL A 24 1.53 -1.02 32.17
CA VAL A 24 1.79 -0.38 30.87
C VAL A 24 1.10 0.98 30.83
N MET A 25 1.89 2.04 30.66
CA MET A 25 1.39 3.41 30.48
C MET A 25 1.18 3.78 29.01
N GLY A 26 1.96 3.18 28.11
CA GLY A 26 1.89 3.45 26.69
C GLY A 26 3.04 2.83 25.92
N ALA A 27 3.10 3.09 24.62
CA ALA A 27 4.19 2.66 23.76
C ALA A 27 4.55 3.72 22.73
N THR A 28 5.84 3.82 22.41
CA THR A 28 6.38 4.65 21.34
C THR A 28 6.97 3.75 20.28
N ILE A 29 6.63 3.97 19.01
CA ILE A 29 7.14 3.19 17.89
C ILE A 29 7.98 4.10 16.99
N SER A 30 9.26 3.78 16.86
CA SER A 30 10.18 4.44 15.93
C SER A 30 10.43 3.53 14.72
N THR A 31 10.16 4.02 13.52
CA THR A 31 10.35 3.27 12.26
C THR A 31 11.59 3.73 11.50
N PHE A 32 12.32 2.79 10.92
CA PHE A 32 13.59 3.03 10.24
C PHE A 32 13.60 2.36 8.86
N LEU A 33 14.27 3.00 7.88
CA LEU A 33 14.69 2.39 6.62
C LEU A 33 13.56 1.65 5.86
N LEU A 34 12.46 2.34 5.57
CA LEU A 34 11.43 1.81 4.67
C LEU A 34 12.02 1.58 3.27
N GLU A 35 11.86 0.38 2.73
CA GLU A 35 12.28 0.00 1.38
C GLU A 35 11.37 0.68 0.32
N ARG A 36 11.62 1.96 0.03
CA ARG A 36 10.79 2.77 -0.89
C ARG A 36 10.80 2.25 -2.34
N SER A 37 11.92 1.69 -2.80
CA SER A 37 12.08 1.18 -4.17
C SER A 37 11.09 0.06 -4.52
N ARG A 38 10.64 -0.71 -3.52
CA ARG A 38 9.67 -1.81 -3.67
C ARG A 38 8.32 -1.39 -4.24
N VAL A 39 7.97 -0.11 -4.12
CA VAL A 39 6.73 0.42 -4.68
C VAL A 39 6.76 0.38 -6.20
N VAL A 40 7.89 0.79 -6.80
CA VAL A 40 8.01 1.00 -8.26
C VAL A 40 8.69 -0.16 -8.98
N ALA A 41 9.46 -0.97 -8.26
CA ALA A 41 10.19 -2.11 -8.81
C ALA A 41 10.07 -3.32 -7.89
N ILE A 42 9.47 -4.39 -8.41
CA ILE A 42 9.27 -5.64 -7.69
C ILE A 42 10.13 -6.72 -8.35
N ALA A 43 10.96 -7.40 -7.56
CA ALA A 43 11.66 -8.59 -8.04
C ALA A 43 10.69 -9.78 -8.03
N ALA A 44 10.35 -10.34 -9.19
CA ALA A 44 9.54 -11.56 -9.23
C ALA A 44 10.28 -12.72 -8.51
N PRO A 45 9.58 -13.57 -7.72
CA PRO A 45 8.12 -13.66 -7.53
C PRO A 45 7.63 -12.94 -6.26
N GLU A 46 8.16 -11.77 -5.91
CA GLU A 46 7.71 -11.01 -4.74
C GLU A 46 6.46 -10.16 -5.02
N ARG A 47 5.81 -9.67 -3.96
CA ARG A 47 4.76 -8.64 -4.00
C ARG A 47 5.33 -7.29 -3.54
N SER A 48 4.60 -6.22 -3.86
CA SER A 48 4.75 -4.92 -3.20
C SER A 48 4.17 -4.98 -1.76
N TYR A 49 4.01 -3.82 -1.12
CA TYR A 49 3.40 -3.72 0.21
C TYR A 49 1.94 -4.20 0.19
N HIS A 50 1.51 -4.89 1.25
CA HIS A 50 0.19 -5.52 1.34
C HIS A 50 -0.96 -4.52 1.16
N ILE A 51 -0.82 -3.30 1.69
CA ILE A 51 -1.87 -2.28 1.66
C ILE A 51 -2.42 -1.98 0.24
N PHE A 52 -1.58 -2.07 -0.79
CA PHE A 52 -2.03 -1.86 -2.17
C PHE A 52 -3.02 -2.92 -2.63
N TYR A 53 -2.75 -4.18 -2.31
CA TYR A 53 -3.59 -5.31 -2.67
C TYR A 53 -4.83 -5.38 -1.78
N GLN A 54 -4.67 -5.10 -0.48
CA GLN A 54 -5.75 -4.98 0.50
C GLN A 54 -6.75 -3.91 0.07
N LEU A 55 -6.29 -2.72 -0.30
CA LEU A 55 -7.15 -1.65 -0.80
C LEU A 55 -7.88 -2.06 -2.08
N CYS A 56 -7.18 -2.67 -3.04
CA CYS A 56 -7.80 -3.14 -4.29
C CYS A 56 -8.86 -4.25 -4.07
N ALA A 57 -8.67 -5.11 -3.07
CA ALA A 57 -9.55 -6.23 -2.78
C ALA A 57 -10.74 -5.85 -1.87
N GLY A 58 -10.47 -5.06 -0.83
CA GLY A 58 -11.41 -4.78 0.26
C GLY A 58 -12.11 -3.43 0.22
N ALA A 59 -11.75 -2.52 -0.71
CA ALA A 59 -12.49 -1.28 -0.87
C ALA A 59 -13.95 -1.55 -1.25
N SER A 60 -14.88 -0.86 -0.57
CA SER A 60 -16.31 -0.86 -0.94
C SER A 60 -16.54 -0.33 -2.35
N ASP A 61 -17.70 -0.59 -2.94
CA ASP A 61 -18.02 -0.13 -4.30
C ASP A 61 -17.95 1.40 -4.43
N VAL A 62 -18.39 2.13 -3.39
CA VAL A 62 -18.29 3.59 -3.33
C VAL A 62 -16.82 4.03 -3.30
N GLN A 63 -15.99 3.43 -2.43
CA GLN A 63 -14.57 3.76 -2.36
C GLN A 63 -13.84 3.41 -3.65
N ARG A 64 -14.18 2.29 -4.28
CA ARG A 64 -13.61 1.85 -5.55
C ARG A 64 -13.87 2.86 -6.66
N ALA A 65 -15.11 3.35 -6.76
CA ALA A 65 -15.47 4.37 -7.74
C ALA A 65 -14.78 5.72 -7.47
N VAL A 66 -14.73 6.15 -6.20
CA VAL A 66 -14.09 7.42 -5.82
C VAL A 66 -12.57 7.40 -5.98
N LEU A 67 -11.93 6.26 -5.70
CA LEU A 67 -10.48 6.08 -5.78
C LEU A 67 -10.00 5.58 -7.15
N HIS A 68 -10.92 5.38 -8.09
CA HIS A 68 -10.67 4.84 -9.42
C HIS A 68 -9.88 3.52 -9.38
N LEU A 69 -10.37 2.56 -8.60
CA LEU A 69 -9.72 1.24 -8.42
C LEU A 69 -10.33 0.17 -9.35
N GLU A 70 -10.98 0.59 -10.45
CA GLU A 70 -11.51 -0.32 -11.46
C GLU A 70 -10.39 -1.18 -12.05
N GLY A 71 -10.61 -2.50 -12.18
CA GLY A 71 -9.59 -3.46 -12.60
C GLY A 71 -8.75 -4.06 -11.46
N GLY A 72 -8.90 -3.55 -10.23
CA GLY A 72 -8.23 -4.08 -9.04
C GLY A 72 -6.71 -4.11 -9.19
N ALA A 73 -6.03 -5.03 -8.50
CA ALA A 73 -4.57 -5.08 -8.51
C ALA A 73 -3.95 -5.30 -9.91
N LYS A 74 -4.69 -5.91 -10.84
CA LYS A 74 -4.23 -6.13 -12.23
C LYS A 74 -4.24 -4.85 -13.07
N GLY A 75 -5.04 -3.85 -12.70
CA GLY A 75 -5.15 -2.57 -13.42
C GLY A 75 -3.99 -1.60 -13.16
N PHE A 76 -3.10 -1.92 -12.22
CA PHE A 76 -1.99 -1.04 -11.84
C PHE A 76 -0.65 -1.62 -12.22
N ARG A 77 0.10 -0.91 -13.08
CA ARG A 77 1.40 -1.35 -13.62
C ARG A 77 2.40 -1.73 -12.52
N TYR A 78 2.45 -0.97 -11.44
CA TYR A 78 3.34 -1.27 -10.30
C TYR A 78 3.04 -2.61 -9.64
N LEU A 79 1.77 -3.01 -9.54
CA LEU A 79 1.40 -4.31 -8.95
C LEU A 79 1.48 -5.44 -9.97
N ALA A 80 1.06 -5.18 -11.21
CA ALA A 80 1.07 -6.12 -12.33
C ALA A 80 2.47 -6.49 -12.83
N ALA A 81 3.51 -5.75 -12.42
CA ALA A 81 4.92 -6.09 -12.69
C ALA A 81 5.34 -7.45 -12.06
N SER A 82 4.58 -7.95 -11.09
CA SER A 82 4.75 -9.30 -10.54
C SER A 82 3.59 -10.22 -10.94
N PRO A 83 3.87 -11.50 -11.28
CA PRO A 83 2.81 -12.48 -11.52
C PRO A 83 2.06 -12.87 -10.24
N VAL A 84 2.58 -12.52 -9.06
CA VAL A 84 1.99 -12.85 -7.76
C VAL A 84 1.12 -11.70 -7.28
N LEU A 85 -0.20 -11.82 -7.44
CA LEU A 85 -1.17 -10.81 -6.98
C LEU A 85 -1.95 -11.25 -5.74
N THR A 86 -2.11 -12.55 -5.56
CA THR A 86 -2.77 -13.18 -4.41
C THR A 86 -1.79 -14.11 -3.69
N LEU A 87 -2.03 -14.38 -2.41
CA LEU A 87 -1.30 -15.38 -1.64
C LEU A 87 -2.29 -16.47 -1.20
N GLN A 88 -1.84 -17.72 -1.16
CA GLN A 88 -2.73 -18.88 -0.95
C GLN A 88 -3.51 -18.81 0.37
N ASP A 89 -2.90 -18.28 1.43
CA ASP A 89 -3.46 -18.26 2.79
C ASP A 89 -3.72 -16.83 3.30
N VAL A 90 -3.91 -15.87 2.40
CA VAL A 90 -4.18 -14.47 2.78
C VAL A 90 -5.41 -13.96 2.04
N ASP A 91 -6.44 -13.61 2.79
CA ASP A 91 -7.56 -12.81 2.28
C ASP A 91 -7.21 -11.32 2.42
N ASP A 92 -6.82 -10.70 1.30
CA ASP A 92 -6.48 -9.29 1.25
C ASP A 92 -7.71 -8.39 1.58
N SER A 93 -8.95 -8.83 1.35
CA SER A 93 -10.16 -8.08 1.70
C SER A 93 -10.43 -8.10 3.20
N GLU A 94 -10.32 -9.29 3.83
CA GLU A 94 -10.44 -9.41 5.27
C GLU A 94 -9.33 -8.62 5.99
N ALA A 95 -8.09 -8.70 5.49
CA ALA A 95 -6.96 -7.96 6.03
C ALA A 95 -7.13 -6.44 5.88
N PHE A 96 -7.80 -5.96 4.83
CA PHE A 96 -8.17 -4.56 4.68
C PHE A 96 -9.14 -4.10 5.77
N ARG A 97 -10.17 -4.91 6.05
CA ARG A 97 -11.13 -4.64 7.14
C ARG A 97 -10.43 -4.55 8.48
N HIS A 98 -9.56 -5.51 8.80
CA HIS A 98 -8.75 -5.46 10.02
C HIS A 98 -7.85 -4.23 10.10
N THR A 99 -7.29 -3.78 8.97
CA THR A 99 -6.50 -2.54 8.90
C THR A 99 -7.34 -1.31 9.21
N CYS A 100 -8.55 -1.21 8.65
CA CYS A 100 -9.48 -0.11 8.93
C CYS A 100 -9.90 -0.10 10.40
N ASP A 101 -10.22 -1.26 10.96
CA ASP A 101 -10.60 -1.38 12.37
C ASP A 101 -9.43 -0.99 13.30
N ALA A 102 -8.21 -1.42 12.97
CA ALA A 102 -7.01 -1.02 13.70
C ALA A 102 -6.78 0.51 13.64
N MET A 103 -6.97 1.13 12.46
CA MET A 103 -6.90 2.60 12.30
C MET A 103 -7.90 3.32 13.20
N ARG A 104 -9.15 2.83 13.29
CA ARG A 104 -10.16 3.38 14.21
C ARG A 104 -9.74 3.26 15.67
N ILE A 105 -9.22 2.10 16.07
CA ILE A 105 -8.78 1.83 17.46
C ILE A 105 -7.68 2.81 17.87
N VAL A 106 -6.74 3.13 16.98
CA VAL A 106 -5.67 4.09 17.26
C VAL A 106 -6.09 5.57 17.11
N GLY A 107 -7.37 5.82 16.78
CA GLY A 107 -7.96 7.16 16.76
C GLY A 107 -7.99 7.87 15.41
N LEU A 108 -7.75 7.17 14.28
CA LEU A 108 -7.94 7.76 12.96
C LEU A 108 -9.42 7.76 12.59
N SER A 109 -9.96 8.96 12.31
CA SER A 109 -11.33 9.11 11.85
C SER A 109 -11.53 8.47 10.46
N ASP A 110 -12.79 8.24 10.06
CA ASP A 110 -13.07 7.74 8.72
C ASP A 110 -12.59 8.74 7.63
N GLN A 111 -12.56 10.05 7.94
CA GLN A 111 -12.00 11.06 7.05
C GLN A 111 -10.47 10.93 6.90
N ASP A 112 -9.75 10.70 8.00
CA ASP A 112 -8.31 10.47 7.97
C ASP A 112 -7.98 9.20 7.19
N GLN A 113 -8.73 8.13 7.42
CA GLN A 113 -8.59 6.87 6.69
C GLN A 113 -8.80 7.08 5.18
N GLN A 114 -9.85 7.81 4.80
CA GLN A 114 -10.10 8.12 3.39
C GLN A 114 -8.95 8.94 2.78
N ALA A 115 -8.40 9.92 3.49
CA ALA A 115 -7.24 10.68 3.03
C ALA A 115 -6.00 9.78 2.84
N VAL A 116 -5.73 8.86 3.79
CA VAL A 116 -4.66 7.87 3.68
C VAL A 116 -4.87 6.98 2.44
N PHE A 117 -6.07 6.46 2.22
CA PHE A 117 -6.35 5.61 1.06
C PHE A 117 -6.28 6.37 -0.26
N SER A 118 -6.66 7.64 -0.30
CA SER A 118 -6.45 8.51 -1.46
C SER A 118 -4.97 8.63 -1.82
N ILE A 119 -4.08 8.79 -0.83
CA ILE A 119 -2.63 8.83 -1.06
C ILE A 119 -2.13 7.47 -1.60
N VAL A 120 -2.57 6.36 -1.00
CA VAL A 120 -2.21 5.01 -1.45
C VAL A 120 -2.66 4.76 -2.90
N ALA A 121 -3.89 5.11 -3.25
CA ALA A 121 -4.42 5.00 -4.61
C ALA A 121 -3.65 5.89 -5.58
N SER A 122 -3.32 7.12 -5.17
CA SER A 122 -2.55 8.08 -6.00
C SER A 122 -1.19 7.52 -6.39
N VAL A 123 -0.50 6.82 -5.49
CA VAL A 123 0.78 6.16 -5.80
C VAL A 123 0.62 5.10 -6.89
N LEU A 124 -0.48 4.36 -6.90
CA LEU A 124 -0.77 3.37 -7.95
C LEU A 124 -1.06 4.05 -9.29
N HIS A 125 -1.85 5.12 -9.29
CA HIS A 125 -2.18 5.91 -10.48
C HIS A 125 -0.95 6.58 -11.11
N LEU A 126 -0.06 7.14 -10.29
CA LEU A 126 1.24 7.66 -10.77
C LEU A 126 2.05 6.59 -11.49
N GLY A 127 1.94 5.34 -11.04
CA GLY A 127 2.57 4.21 -11.68
C GLY A 127 2.01 3.83 -13.03
N ASN A 128 0.76 4.22 -13.33
CA ASN A 128 0.15 3.99 -14.63
C ASN A 128 0.58 5.03 -15.66
N ILE A 129 0.97 6.25 -15.27
CA ILE A 129 1.39 7.30 -16.21
C ILE A 129 2.50 6.77 -17.14
N GLU A 130 2.24 6.88 -18.44
CA GLU A 130 3.18 6.56 -19.51
C GLU A 130 3.72 7.86 -20.11
N PHE A 131 5.04 7.94 -20.28
CA PHE A 131 5.70 9.06 -20.91
C PHE A 131 6.19 8.64 -22.29
N VAL A 132 5.81 9.40 -23.31
CA VAL A 132 6.17 9.15 -24.71
C VAL A 132 7.15 10.24 -25.16
N ALA A 133 8.22 9.85 -25.85
CA ALA A 133 9.19 10.78 -26.39
C ALA A 133 8.52 11.73 -27.40
N GLY A 134 8.81 13.02 -27.31
CA GLY A 134 8.35 14.00 -28.28
C GLY A 134 9.05 13.86 -29.63
N PRO A 135 8.60 14.59 -30.66
CA PRO A 135 9.07 14.43 -32.03
C PRO A 135 10.57 14.66 -32.21
N THR A 136 11.17 15.50 -31.37
CA THR A 136 12.61 15.83 -31.40
C THR A 136 13.44 14.92 -30.49
N GLY A 137 12.82 14.15 -29.61
CA GLY A 137 13.49 13.32 -28.59
C GLY A 137 14.10 14.11 -27.42
N GLU A 138 13.93 15.43 -27.39
CA GLU A 138 14.45 16.30 -26.31
C GLU A 138 13.44 16.50 -25.17
N ASP A 139 12.17 16.21 -25.42
CA ASP A 139 11.06 16.31 -24.46
C ASP A 139 10.23 15.01 -24.43
N CYS A 140 9.30 14.95 -23.47
CA CYS A 140 8.31 13.89 -23.40
C CYS A 140 6.93 14.46 -23.12
N THR A 141 5.91 13.74 -23.57
CA THR A 141 4.51 14.04 -23.31
C THR A 141 3.87 12.88 -22.57
N VAL A 142 2.75 13.13 -21.87
CA VAL A 142 1.97 12.05 -21.26
C VAL A 142 1.23 11.30 -22.37
N GLY A 143 1.49 10.00 -22.48
CA GLY A 143 0.76 9.11 -23.38
C GLY A 143 -0.71 9.09 -22.99
N ASN A 144 -1.59 9.30 -23.96
CA ASN A 144 -3.02 9.41 -23.70
C ASN A 144 -3.55 8.08 -23.13
N GLN A 145 -3.90 8.06 -21.85
CA GLN A 145 -4.56 6.92 -21.23
C GLN A 145 -6.06 7.11 -21.41
N GLY A 146 -6.66 6.26 -22.25
CA GLY A 146 -8.11 6.23 -22.47
C GLY A 146 -8.88 5.83 -21.23
#